data_AF-A0A0F5V962-F1
#
_entry.id   AF-A0A0F5V962-F1
#
_cell.length_a   1.000
_cell.length_b   1.000
_cell.length_c   1.000
_cell.angle_alpha   90.00
_cell.angle_beta   90.00
_cell.angle_gamma   90.00
#
_symmetry.space_group_name_H-M   'P 1'
#
loop_
_entity.id
_entity.type
_entity.pdbx_description
1 polymer ?
#
loop_
_entity_poly.entity_id
_entity_poly.type
_entity_poly.pdbx_seq_one_letter_code
_entity_poly.pdbx_strand_id
1 'polypeptide(L)'
;MRIHAVHNLYEMRLARSTRPFLARGGKVERCQFCMLRAHLCICSHKPQIESDAAFMLIMYDDEVLKPSNTGRLIADLFTDTFAFIWSRTEPDPAMLAVLADPQWQPYVIFPAEYGTPERVASEVVPAPGKRPLFILLDGSWSEAKKMFRKSPYLNNFPMLSITPESRSRYQVREATKDNQLGTAEVAARIVAGFGEQENARMLDLWFDVFRENYMVGKLNRSLPQDSALARLKQAVAADATL
;
A
#
# COMPACT_ATOMS: atom_id res chain seq x y z
N MET A 1 -18.10 1.71 -7.32
CA MET A 1 -16.81 1.82 -6.63
C MET A 1 -16.84 0.90 -5.42
N ARG A 2 -15.83 0.02 -5.26
CA ARG A 2 -15.74 -0.92 -4.13
C ARG A 2 -15.27 -0.21 -2.86
N ILE A 3 -15.98 -0.41 -1.76
CA ILE A 3 -15.53 -0.04 -0.41
C ILE A 3 -14.66 -1.19 0.12
N HIS A 4 -13.53 -0.87 0.76
CA HIS A 4 -12.52 -1.84 1.17
C HIS A 4 -11.99 -1.52 2.57
N ALA A 5 -11.15 -2.38 3.14
CA ALA A 5 -10.69 -2.31 4.53
C ALA A 5 -10.13 -0.93 4.94
N VAL A 6 -9.33 -0.27 4.10
CA VAL A 6 -8.76 1.06 4.43
C VAL A 6 -9.84 2.15 4.55
N HIS A 7 -10.91 2.11 3.76
CA HIS A 7 -12.03 3.07 3.89
C HIS A 7 -12.77 2.85 5.21
N ASN A 8 -13.04 1.59 5.57
CA ASN A 8 -13.68 1.26 6.85
C ASN A 8 -12.80 1.67 8.03
N LEU A 9 -11.49 1.43 7.94
CA LEU A 9 -10.52 1.83 8.97
C LEU A 9 -10.44 3.35 9.14
N TYR A 10 -10.51 4.10 8.03
CA TYR A 10 -10.56 5.56 8.04
C TYR A 10 -11.79 6.06 8.81
N GLU A 11 -12.98 5.57 8.48
CA GLU A 11 -14.23 5.96 9.15
C GLU A 11 -14.21 5.60 10.64
N MET A 12 -13.76 4.39 10.98
CA MET A 12 -13.60 3.96 12.38
C MET A 12 -12.64 4.88 13.15
N ARG A 13 -11.50 5.25 12.54
CA ARG A 13 -10.51 6.12 13.18
C ARG A 13 -11.01 7.55 13.32
N LEU A 14 -11.78 8.05 12.35
CA LEU A 14 -12.40 9.37 12.39
C LEU A 14 -13.45 9.44 13.50
N ALA A 15 -14.30 8.42 13.64
CA ALA A 15 -15.33 8.33 14.68
C ALA A 15 -14.75 8.32 16.11
N ARG A 16 -13.54 7.76 16.28
CA ARG A 16 -12.81 7.75 17.57
C ARG A 16 -12.08 9.07 17.86
N SER A 17 -12.00 9.99 16.90
CA SER A 17 -11.23 11.22 17.04
C SER A 17 -11.96 12.22 17.94
N THR A 18 -11.45 12.44 19.16
CA THR A 18 -11.99 13.42 20.12
C THR A 18 -11.62 14.87 19.78
N ARG A 19 -10.76 15.08 18.78
CA ARG A 19 -10.38 16.38 18.21
C ARG A 19 -10.42 16.30 16.67
N PRO A 20 -10.77 17.37 15.96
CA PRO A 20 -10.69 17.38 14.50
C PRO A 20 -9.26 17.08 14.04
N PHE A 21 -9.07 16.07 13.18
CA PHE A 21 -7.78 15.84 12.55
C PHE A 21 -7.53 16.93 11.51
N LEU A 22 -6.72 17.92 11.86
CA LEU A 22 -6.34 19.01 10.96
C LEU A 22 -5.07 18.61 10.20
N ALA A 23 -5.23 17.82 9.14
CA ALA A 23 -4.15 17.65 8.15
C ALA A 23 -3.72 19.02 7.58
N ARG A 24 -2.46 19.17 7.15
CA ARG A 24 -2.05 20.37 6.41
C ARG A 24 -2.99 20.56 5.20
N GLY A 25 -3.66 21.71 5.14
CA GLY A 25 -4.71 21.98 4.14
C GLY A 25 -6.10 21.46 4.53
N GLY A 26 -6.45 21.39 5.81
CA GLY A 26 -7.75 20.90 6.30
C GLY A 26 -9.00 21.65 5.80
N LYS A 27 -8.86 22.80 5.13
CA LYS A 27 -9.97 23.49 4.43
C LYS A 27 -10.21 23.00 2.99
N VAL A 28 -9.37 22.09 2.50
CA VAL A 28 -9.46 21.58 1.12
C VAL A 28 -10.50 20.46 1.08
N GLU A 29 -11.55 20.67 0.28
CA GLU A 29 -12.53 19.63 -0.03
C GLU A 29 -11.87 18.48 -0.81
N ARG A 30 -11.99 17.27 -0.27
CA ARG A 30 -11.37 16.05 -0.79
C ARG A 30 -12.42 14.99 -1.04
N CYS A 31 -12.16 14.14 -2.03
CA CYS A 31 -12.88 12.89 -2.17
C CYS A 31 -12.61 12.04 -0.93
N GLN A 32 -13.67 11.55 -0.26
CA GLN A 32 -13.57 10.70 0.93
C GLN A 32 -12.87 9.34 0.68
N PHE A 33 -12.72 8.95 -0.59
CA PHE A 33 -12.12 7.67 -0.96
C PHE A 33 -10.66 7.84 -1.35
N CYS A 34 -10.37 8.51 -2.48
CA CYS A 34 -8.99 8.71 -2.93
C CYS A 34 -8.23 9.82 -2.18
N MET A 35 -8.90 10.64 -1.35
CA MET A 35 -8.29 11.75 -0.60
C MET A 35 -7.65 12.88 -1.44
N LEU A 36 -7.81 12.83 -2.77
CA LEU A 36 -7.48 13.92 -3.68
C LEU A 36 -8.53 15.03 -3.61
N ARG A 37 -8.21 16.22 -4.12
CA ARG A 37 -9.19 17.30 -4.26
C ARG A 37 -10.38 16.83 -5.09
N ALA A 38 -11.59 17.29 -4.77
CA ALA A 38 -12.82 16.81 -5.42
C ALA A 38 -12.76 16.84 -6.97
N HIS A 39 -12.26 17.93 -7.57
CA HIS A 39 -12.12 18.06 -9.02
C HIS A 39 -10.96 17.24 -9.64
N LEU A 40 -10.09 16.65 -8.83
CA LEU A 40 -8.99 15.76 -9.24
C LEU A 40 -9.24 14.32 -8.77
N CYS A 41 -10.51 13.97 -8.52
CA CYS A 41 -10.88 12.63 -8.10
C CYS A 41 -10.56 11.62 -9.20
N ILE A 42 -9.99 10.47 -8.79
CA ILE A 42 -9.58 9.40 -9.70
C ILE A 42 -10.42 8.12 -9.55
N CYS A 43 -11.35 8.07 -8.58
CA CYS A 43 -12.01 6.84 -8.14
C CYS A 43 -12.79 6.08 -9.23
N SER A 44 -13.24 6.77 -10.30
CA SER A 44 -13.92 6.16 -11.45
C SER A 44 -12.97 5.43 -12.40
N HIS A 45 -11.66 5.54 -12.20
CA HIS A 45 -10.62 5.04 -13.10
C HIS A 45 -9.78 3.90 -12.49
N LYS A 46 -10.23 3.34 -11.35
CA LYS A 46 -9.56 2.20 -10.72
C LYS A 46 -9.54 1.01 -11.70
N PRO A 47 -8.37 0.46 -12.06
CA PRO A 47 -8.30 -0.76 -12.83
C PRO A 47 -8.84 -1.94 -12.00
N GLN A 48 -9.33 -2.96 -12.70
CA GLN A 48 -9.71 -4.24 -12.10
C GLN A 48 -8.58 -5.22 -12.38
N ILE A 49 -8.17 -5.96 -11.35
CA ILE A 49 -7.14 -7.00 -11.46
C ILE A 49 -7.60 -8.24 -10.69
N GLU A 50 -7.09 -9.40 -11.09
CA GLU A 50 -7.15 -10.64 -10.31
C GLU A 50 -5.74 -10.97 -9.83
N SER A 51 -5.61 -11.42 -8.58
CA SER A 51 -4.31 -11.63 -7.96
C SER A 51 -4.39 -12.71 -6.89
N ASP A 52 -3.37 -13.56 -6.84
CA ASP A 52 -3.16 -14.50 -5.75
C ASP A 52 -2.53 -13.82 -4.53
N ALA A 53 -1.97 -12.61 -4.69
CA ALA A 53 -1.41 -11.83 -3.60
C ALA A 53 -2.50 -11.19 -2.72
N ALA A 54 -2.39 -11.43 -1.41
CA ALA A 54 -3.13 -10.70 -0.39
C ALA A 54 -2.21 -9.73 0.37
N PHE A 55 -2.81 -8.69 0.95
CA PHE A 55 -2.09 -7.67 1.71
C PHE A 55 -2.67 -7.47 3.09
N MET A 56 -1.81 -7.25 4.07
CA MET A 56 -2.18 -6.76 5.40
C MET A 56 -1.45 -5.47 5.69
N LEU A 57 -2.20 -4.37 5.78
CA LEU A 57 -1.69 -3.06 6.14
C LEU A 57 -1.84 -2.86 7.65
N ILE A 58 -0.73 -2.87 8.38
CA ILE A 58 -0.68 -2.54 9.80
C ILE A 58 -0.25 -1.08 9.91
N MET A 59 -1.21 -0.19 10.15
CA MET A 59 -1.04 1.24 10.07
C MET A 59 -0.77 1.86 11.44
N TYR A 60 0.14 2.82 11.53
CA TYR A 60 0.23 3.67 12.72
C TYR A 60 -1.05 4.50 12.89
N ASP A 61 -1.38 4.90 14.13
CA ASP A 61 -2.72 5.40 14.50
C ASP A 61 -3.28 6.52 13.60
N ASP A 62 -2.46 7.52 13.27
CA ASP A 62 -2.87 8.66 12.44
C ASP A 62 -2.58 8.48 10.94
N GLU A 63 -1.88 7.42 10.56
CA GLU A 63 -1.40 7.19 9.20
C GLU A 63 -2.58 7.02 8.23
N VAL A 64 -3.61 6.28 8.65
CA VAL A 64 -4.83 6.07 7.86
C VAL A 64 -5.52 7.39 7.45
N LEU A 65 -5.40 8.43 8.28
CA LEU A 65 -6.04 9.72 8.06
C LEU A 65 -5.27 10.62 7.08
N LYS A 66 -4.02 10.28 6.75
CA LYS A 66 -3.15 11.13 5.91
C LYS A 66 -3.62 11.06 4.45
N PRO A 67 -3.90 12.22 3.80
CA PRO A 67 -4.27 12.23 2.39
C PRO A 67 -3.19 11.70 1.45
N SER A 68 -1.93 11.70 1.88
CA SER A 68 -0.78 11.18 1.13
C SER A 68 -0.54 9.68 1.35
N ASN A 69 -1.31 9.01 2.21
CA ASN A 69 -1.14 7.58 2.45
C ASN A 69 -1.46 6.79 1.18
N THR A 70 -0.49 6.01 0.72
CA THR A 70 -0.56 5.24 -0.52
C THR A 70 -0.91 3.77 -0.30
N GLY A 71 -1.00 3.30 0.96
CA GLY A 71 -1.49 1.95 1.28
C GLY A 71 -2.91 1.71 0.76
N ARG A 72 -3.75 2.74 0.73
CA ARG A 72 -5.06 2.72 0.04
C ARG A 72 -5.01 2.26 -1.41
N LEU A 73 -3.96 2.61 -2.15
CA LEU A 73 -3.86 2.26 -3.57
C LEU A 73 -3.68 0.76 -3.77
N ILE A 74 -3.08 0.07 -2.79
CA ILE A 74 -3.04 -1.39 -2.75
C ILE A 74 -4.46 -1.93 -2.56
N ALA A 75 -5.19 -1.39 -1.57
CA ALA A 75 -6.57 -1.80 -1.31
C ALA A 75 -7.54 -1.48 -2.45
N ASP A 76 -7.23 -0.49 -3.30
CA ASP A 76 -8.00 -0.23 -4.51
C ASP A 76 -7.96 -1.41 -5.48
N LEU A 77 -6.77 -1.99 -5.69
CA LEU A 77 -6.53 -3.00 -6.72
C LEU A 77 -6.62 -4.44 -6.20
N PHE A 78 -6.02 -4.72 -5.04
CA PHE A 78 -5.95 -6.07 -4.49
C PHE A 78 -7.18 -6.35 -3.61
N THR A 79 -7.99 -7.32 -4.02
CA THR A 79 -9.29 -7.57 -3.38
C THR A 79 -9.12 -8.01 -1.92
N ASP A 80 -8.20 -8.93 -1.69
CA ASP A 80 -7.84 -9.47 -0.37
C ASP A 80 -6.84 -8.56 0.35
N THR A 81 -7.24 -7.31 0.58
CA THR A 81 -6.49 -6.35 1.39
C THR A 81 -7.17 -6.13 2.74
N PHE A 82 -6.44 -6.46 3.81
CA PHE A 82 -6.82 -6.23 5.19
C PHE A 82 -6.09 -4.99 5.73
N ALA A 83 -6.73 -4.24 6.63
CA ALA A 83 -6.13 -3.04 7.22
C ALA A 83 -6.50 -2.91 8.69
N PHE A 84 -5.52 -2.65 9.54
CA PHE A 84 -5.68 -2.56 11.00
C PHE A 84 -4.84 -1.41 11.56
N ILE A 85 -5.35 -0.76 12.62
CA ILE A 85 -4.54 0.18 13.40
C ILE A 85 -3.63 -0.63 14.32
N TRP A 86 -2.34 -0.30 14.32
CA TRP A 86 -1.35 -0.91 15.17
C TRP A 86 -1.57 -0.55 16.64
N SER A 87 -1.55 -1.56 17.50
CA SER A 87 -1.50 -1.42 18.94
C SER A 87 -0.34 -2.21 19.50
N ARG A 88 0.44 -1.57 20.37
CA ARG A 88 1.60 -2.20 21.03
C ARG A 88 1.18 -3.30 22.01
N THR A 89 0.05 -3.13 22.67
CA THR A 89 -0.37 -3.94 23.83
C THR A 89 -1.61 -4.76 23.55
N GLU A 90 -2.47 -4.29 22.67
CA GLU A 90 -3.79 -4.87 22.39
C GLU A 90 -3.95 -5.06 20.88
N PRO A 91 -3.25 -6.03 20.26
CA PRO A 91 -3.40 -6.31 18.83
C PRO A 91 -4.86 -6.67 18.51
N ASP A 92 -5.34 -6.21 17.37
CA ASP A 92 -6.72 -6.44 16.94
C ASP A 92 -6.99 -7.95 16.78
N PRO A 93 -8.00 -8.52 17.46
CA PRO A 93 -8.32 -9.95 17.36
C PRO A 93 -8.62 -10.41 15.92
N ALA A 94 -9.23 -9.55 15.09
CA ALA A 94 -9.52 -9.88 13.69
C ALA A 94 -8.23 -9.93 12.85
N MET A 95 -7.23 -9.10 13.17
CA MET A 95 -5.91 -9.18 12.56
C MET A 95 -5.24 -10.52 12.88
N LEU A 96 -5.27 -10.92 14.15
CA LEU A 96 -4.71 -12.20 14.58
C LEU A 96 -5.43 -13.39 13.93
N ALA A 97 -6.75 -13.30 13.75
CA ALA A 97 -7.53 -14.33 13.06
C ALA A 97 -7.10 -14.49 11.59
N VAL A 98 -6.86 -13.39 10.86
CA VAL A 98 -6.33 -13.45 9.48
C VAL A 98 -4.94 -14.07 9.46
N LEU A 99 -4.06 -13.72 10.40
CA LEU A 99 -2.71 -14.30 10.49
C LEU A 99 -2.72 -15.82 10.79
N ALA A 100 -3.76 -16.32 11.45
CA ALA A 100 -3.93 -17.72 11.81
C ALA A 100 -4.68 -18.55 10.76
N ASP A 101 -5.29 -17.90 9.76
CA ASP A 101 -6.08 -18.57 8.74
C ASP A 101 -5.18 -19.47 7.86
N PRO A 102 -5.50 -20.77 7.73
CA PRO A 102 -4.68 -21.72 6.99
C PRO A 102 -4.55 -21.39 5.49
N GLN A 103 -5.45 -20.59 4.91
CA GLN A 103 -5.36 -20.20 3.50
C GLN A 103 -4.17 -19.26 3.22
N TRP A 104 -3.68 -18.55 4.25
CA TRP A 104 -2.61 -17.55 4.09
C TRP A 104 -1.24 -18.10 4.47
N GLN A 105 -0.23 -17.64 3.73
CA GLN A 105 1.17 -17.74 4.09
C GLN A 105 1.72 -16.33 4.33
N PRO A 106 1.85 -15.89 5.59
CA PRO A 106 2.24 -14.52 5.88
C PRO A 106 3.74 -14.27 5.66
N TYR A 107 4.06 -13.11 5.07
CA TYR A 107 5.41 -12.60 4.88
C TYR A 107 5.51 -11.17 5.39
N VAL A 108 6.45 -10.89 6.29
CA VAL A 108 6.68 -9.54 6.81
C VAL A 108 7.60 -8.78 5.86
N ILE A 109 7.10 -7.70 5.27
CA ILE A 109 7.91 -6.87 4.37
C ILE A 109 8.69 -5.86 5.20
N PHE A 110 9.99 -6.09 5.37
CA PHE A 110 10.88 -5.21 6.12
C PHE A 110 12.35 -5.49 5.76
N PRO A 111 13.27 -4.50 5.85
CA PRO A 111 14.65 -4.74 5.44
C PRO A 111 15.34 -5.84 6.25
N ALA A 112 16.09 -6.69 5.55
CA ALA A 112 16.75 -7.87 6.11
C ALA A 112 17.69 -7.54 7.28
N GLU A 113 18.29 -6.34 7.29
CA GLU A 113 19.19 -5.86 8.37
C GLU A 113 18.53 -5.78 9.75
N TYR A 114 17.19 -5.78 9.84
CA TYR A 114 16.46 -5.77 11.10
C TYR A 114 16.02 -7.17 11.55
N GLY A 115 16.16 -8.18 10.69
CA GLY A 115 15.81 -9.58 10.96
C GLY A 115 17.01 -10.39 11.41
N THR A 116 16.76 -11.65 11.81
CA THR A 116 17.83 -12.66 11.89
C THR A 116 17.98 -13.32 10.52
N PRO A 117 19.17 -13.78 10.12
CA PRO A 117 19.39 -14.38 8.79
C PRO A 117 18.42 -15.52 8.45
N GLU A 118 18.02 -16.32 9.44
CA GLU A 118 17.14 -17.47 9.28
C GLU A 118 15.69 -17.08 8.95
N ARG A 119 15.31 -15.84 9.29
CA ARG A 119 13.97 -15.31 8.96
C ARG A 119 13.89 -14.75 7.54
N VAL A 120 15.02 -14.42 6.92
CA VAL A 120 15.02 -13.74 5.62
C VAL A 120 14.78 -14.76 4.51
N ALA A 121 13.61 -14.70 3.90
CA ALA A 121 13.28 -15.51 2.75
C ALA A 121 13.89 -14.89 1.48
N SER A 122 14.48 -15.73 0.63
CA SER A 122 15.00 -15.33 -0.68
C SER A 122 13.93 -15.23 -1.75
N GLU A 123 12.86 -16.03 -1.62
CA GLU A 123 11.79 -16.17 -2.62
C GLU A 123 10.43 -16.31 -1.94
N VAL A 124 9.38 -15.96 -2.69
CA VAL A 124 7.99 -16.15 -2.27
C VAL A 124 7.49 -17.47 -2.84
N VAL A 125 7.59 -18.53 -2.03
CA VAL A 125 7.07 -19.86 -2.39
C VAL A 125 5.99 -20.28 -1.39
N PRO A 126 4.70 -20.01 -1.71
CA PRO A 126 3.60 -20.50 -0.89
C PRO A 126 3.53 -22.03 -0.88
N ALA A 127 3.19 -22.61 0.27
CA ALA A 127 2.90 -24.03 0.39
C ALA A 127 1.64 -24.39 -0.41
N PRO A 128 1.48 -25.66 -0.85
CA PRO A 128 0.31 -26.10 -1.60
C PRO A 128 -1.01 -25.72 -0.91
N GLY A 129 -1.92 -25.08 -1.66
CA GLY A 129 -3.22 -24.63 -1.16
C GLY A 129 -3.19 -23.32 -0.38
N LYS A 130 -2.03 -22.65 -0.27
CA LYS A 130 -1.90 -21.34 0.36
C LYS A 130 -1.63 -20.23 -0.64
N ARG A 131 -2.08 -19.03 -0.30
CA ARG A 131 -1.78 -17.77 -1.01
C ARG A 131 -0.88 -16.87 -0.14
N PRO A 132 0.05 -16.09 -0.73
CA PRO A 132 0.90 -15.21 0.05
C PRO A 132 0.11 -14.04 0.65
N LEU A 133 0.36 -13.75 1.92
CA LEU A 133 -0.16 -12.57 2.60
C LEU A 133 1.00 -11.63 2.95
N PHE A 134 1.15 -10.55 2.20
CA PHE A 134 2.22 -9.57 2.40
C PHE A 134 1.84 -8.55 3.47
N ILE A 135 2.57 -8.56 4.58
CA ILE A 135 2.35 -7.67 5.72
C ILE A 135 3.22 -6.44 5.57
N LEU A 136 2.58 -5.28 5.40
CA LEU A 136 3.23 -3.97 5.30
C LEU A 136 2.99 -3.18 6.58
N LEU A 137 4.08 -2.64 7.14
CA LEU A 137 4.05 -1.76 8.30
C LEU A 137 3.99 -0.31 7.81
N ASP A 138 2.81 0.28 7.86
CA ASP A 138 2.51 1.56 7.19
C ASP A 138 2.56 2.73 8.18
N GLY A 139 3.50 3.64 7.95
CA GLY A 139 3.82 4.77 8.81
C GLY A 139 5.14 5.40 8.38
N SER A 140 5.59 6.42 9.11
CA SER A 140 6.95 6.93 8.92
C SER A 140 7.99 5.85 9.22
N TRP A 141 9.22 6.01 8.71
CA TRP A 141 10.28 5.02 8.93
C TRP A 141 10.55 4.71 10.41
N SER A 142 10.49 5.72 11.28
CA SER A 142 10.65 5.55 12.73
C SER A 142 9.48 4.78 13.36
N GLU A 143 8.26 5.02 12.90
CA GLU A 143 7.05 4.31 13.32
C GLU A 143 7.08 2.86 12.82
N ALA A 144 7.42 2.61 11.56
CA ALA A 144 7.53 1.26 11.00
C ALA A 144 8.56 0.40 11.76
N LYS A 145 9.75 0.95 12.06
CA LYS A 145 10.75 0.28 12.92
C LYS A 145 10.21 -0.01 14.33
N LYS A 146 9.44 0.91 14.90
CA LYS A 146 8.80 0.71 16.22
C LYS A 146 7.76 -0.40 16.15
N MET A 147 6.89 -0.39 15.14
CA MET A 147 5.87 -1.42 14.91
C MET A 147 6.54 -2.78 14.77
N PHE A 148 7.54 -2.91 13.90
CA PHE A 148 8.30 -4.14 13.69
C PHE A 148 8.85 -4.70 15.01
N ARG A 149 9.62 -3.88 15.75
CA ARG A 149 10.24 -4.29 17.02
C ARG A 149 9.23 -4.62 18.13
N LYS A 150 8.04 -4.01 18.08
CA LYS A 150 7.04 -4.10 19.16
C LYS A 150 5.81 -4.93 18.77
N SER A 151 5.93 -5.75 17.74
CA SER A 151 4.88 -6.68 17.29
C SER A 151 5.37 -8.12 17.37
N PRO A 152 5.50 -8.70 18.60
CA PRO A 152 6.03 -10.05 18.77
C PRO A 152 5.22 -11.13 18.05
N TYR A 153 3.93 -10.88 17.79
CA TYR A 153 3.06 -11.73 16.99
C TYR A 153 3.51 -11.87 15.51
N LEU A 154 4.42 -11.01 15.03
CA LEU A 154 5.01 -11.11 13.70
C LEU A 154 6.35 -11.87 13.67
N ASN A 155 6.90 -12.25 14.82
CA ASN A 155 8.27 -12.79 14.91
C ASN A 155 8.44 -14.16 14.26
N ASN A 156 7.36 -14.92 14.13
CA ASN A 156 7.41 -16.29 13.60
C ASN A 156 7.28 -16.35 12.07
N PHE A 157 7.01 -15.22 11.41
CA PHE A 157 6.82 -15.19 9.97
C PHE A 157 8.13 -14.89 9.24
N PRO A 158 8.32 -15.46 8.03
CA PRO A 158 9.44 -15.09 7.16
C PRO A 158 9.39 -13.60 6.82
N MET A 159 10.57 -13.03 6.58
CA MET A 159 10.77 -11.65 6.18
C MET A 159 11.18 -11.59 4.72
N LEU A 160 10.59 -10.65 3.98
CA LEU A 160 11.01 -10.32 2.62
C LEU A 160 11.58 -8.90 2.62
N SER A 161 12.79 -8.78 2.09
CA SER A 161 13.48 -7.50 1.95
C SER A 161 13.51 -7.09 0.49
N ILE A 162 13.15 -5.84 0.21
CA ILE A 162 13.28 -5.26 -1.12
C ILE A 162 14.66 -4.62 -1.19
N THR A 163 15.55 -5.18 -2.00
CA THR A 163 16.83 -4.52 -2.29
C THR A 163 16.66 -3.54 -3.46
N PRO A 164 17.22 -2.32 -3.35
CA PRO A 164 17.21 -1.33 -4.43
C PRO A 164 17.90 -1.81 -5.72
N GLU A 165 18.73 -2.86 -5.65
CA GLU A 165 19.44 -3.41 -6.79
C GLU A 165 18.55 -4.15 -7.79
N SER A 166 17.29 -4.43 -7.46
CA SER A 166 16.25 -4.83 -8.42
C SER A 166 15.86 -3.63 -9.30
N ARG A 167 16.81 -3.19 -10.13
CA ARG A 167 16.64 -2.17 -11.17
C ARG A 167 15.77 -2.73 -12.30
N SER A 168 14.49 -2.96 -12.01
CA SER A 168 13.46 -2.94 -13.06
C SER A 168 13.41 -1.53 -13.64
N ARG A 169 13.24 -1.45 -14.97
CA ARG A 169 13.41 -0.32 -15.91
C ARG A 169 12.60 0.96 -15.63
N TYR A 170 12.09 1.18 -14.43
CA TYR A 170 11.42 2.41 -14.05
C TYR A 170 12.46 3.43 -13.56
N GLN A 171 12.68 4.43 -14.40
CA GLN A 171 13.58 5.54 -14.17
C GLN A 171 13.49 6.02 -12.72
N VAL A 172 14.66 6.04 -12.09
CA VAL A 172 14.96 6.75 -10.85
C VAL A 172 14.51 8.20 -11.04
N ARG A 173 13.25 8.48 -10.73
CA ARG A 173 12.74 9.85 -10.63
C ARG A 173 13.26 10.39 -9.31
N GLU A 174 14.42 11.02 -9.38
CA GLU A 174 14.97 11.98 -8.42
C GLU A 174 14.45 11.81 -6.98
N ALA A 175 14.88 10.74 -6.32
CA ALA A 175 14.86 10.67 -4.87
C ALA A 175 15.96 11.63 -4.37
N THR A 176 15.63 12.91 -4.28
CA THR A 176 16.49 13.90 -3.63
C THR A 176 16.52 13.56 -2.14
N LYS A 177 17.57 12.84 -1.74
CA LYS A 177 17.97 12.48 -0.37
C LYS A 177 16.96 11.58 0.38
N ASP A 178 17.44 10.36 0.64
CA ASP A 178 16.83 9.23 1.36
C ASP A 178 15.90 8.32 0.55
N ASN A 179 16.39 7.10 0.30
CA ASN A 179 15.81 5.93 -0.40
C ASN A 179 14.47 5.40 0.16
N GLN A 180 13.55 6.26 0.63
CA GLN A 180 12.27 5.81 1.21
C GLN A 180 11.20 5.70 0.11
N LEU A 181 11.02 4.48 -0.41
CA LEU A 181 9.88 4.13 -1.25
C LEU A 181 8.57 4.26 -0.47
N GLY A 182 7.50 4.72 -1.11
CA GLY A 182 6.15 4.68 -0.53
C GLY A 182 5.59 3.26 -0.43
N THR A 183 4.58 3.06 0.42
CA THR A 183 3.95 1.75 0.69
C THR A 183 3.46 1.04 -0.58
N ALA A 184 2.84 1.78 -1.52
CA ALA A 184 2.41 1.23 -2.81
C ALA A 184 3.58 0.83 -3.73
N GLU A 185 4.68 1.58 -3.75
CA GLU A 185 5.86 1.26 -4.55
C GLU A 185 6.54 -0.02 -4.03
N VAL A 186 6.65 -0.14 -2.70
CA VAL A 186 7.11 -1.37 -2.02
C VAL A 186 6.25 -2.55 -2.43
N ALA A 187 4.92 -2.42 -2.38
CA ALA A 187 4.00 -3.47 -2.79
C ALA A 187 4.17 -3.87 -4.26
N ALA A 188 4.31 -2.92 -5.18
CA ALA A 188 4.50 -3.22 -6.61
C ALA A 188 5.77 -4.08 -6.85
N ARG A 189 6.87 -3.78 -6.14
CA ARG A 189 8.10 -4.60 -6.23
C ARG A 189 7.92 -6.00 -5.67
N ILE A 190 7.18 -6.17 -4.58
CA ILE A 190 6.88 -7.49 -4.00
C ILE A 190 6.03 -8.32 -4.96
N VAL A 191 5.00 -7.71 -5.55
CA VAL A 191 4.10 -8.36 -6.53
C VAL A 191 4.87 -8.79 -7.77
N ALA A 192 5.78 -7.94 -8.27
CA ALA A 192 6.68 -8.31 -9.36
C ALA A 192 7.61 -9.46 -8.96
N GLY A 193 8.19 -9.43 -7.76
CA GLY A 193 9.05 -10.50 -7.24
C GLY A 193 8.32 -11.83 -7.04
N PHE A 194 7.01 -11.78 -6.75
CA PHE A 194 6.14 -12.95 -6.63
C PHE A 194 5.80 -13.57 -7.99
N GLY A 195 5.88 -12.81 -9.09
CA GLY A 195 5.65 -13.28 -10.45
C GLY A 195 4.48 -12.61 -11.17
N GLU A 196 3.71 -11.76 -10.50
CA GLU A 196 2.56 -11.06 -11.09
C GLU A 196 2.99 -9.71 -11.71
N GLN A 197 3.77 -9.77 -12.79
CA GLN A 197 4.37 -8.58 -13.42
C GLN A 197 3.34 -7.53 -13.86
N GLU A 198 2.20 -7.97 -14.42
CA GLU A 198 1.18 -7.03 -14.89
C GLU A 198 0.44 -6.36 -13.73
N ASN A 199 0.13 -7.09 -12.65
CA ASN A 199 -0.47 -6.50 -11.45
C ASN A 199 0.46 -5.48 -10.78
N ALA A 200 1.77 -5.77 -10.74
CA ALA A 200 2.77 -4.81 -10.28
C ALA A 200 2.78 -3.55 -11.15
N ARG A 201 2.74 -3.70 -12.48
CA ARG A 201 2.68 -2.58 -13.43
C ARG A 201 1.40 -1.77 -13.27
N MET A 202 0.25 -2.41 -13.05
CA MET A 202 -1.02 -1.73 -12.83
C MET A 202 -1.00 -0.92 -11.52
N LEU A 203 -0.39 -1.45 -10.46
CA LEU A 203 -0.21 -0.71 -9.21
C LEU A 203 0.73 0.48 -9.39
N ASP A 204 1.84 0.33 -10.13
CA ASP A 204 2.76 1.43 -10.45
C ASP A 204 2.07 2.54 -11.26
N LEU A 205 1.29 2.19 -12.28
CA LEU A 205 0.51 3.14 -13.07
C LEU A 205 -0.54 3.85 -12.21
N TRP A 206 -1.24 3.10 -11.35
CA TRP A 206 -2.22 3.66 -10.43
C TRP A 206 -1.60 4.63 -9.43
N PHE A 207 -0.42 4.30 -8.91
CA PHE A 207 0.38 5.19 -8.06
C PHE A 207 0.81 6.46 -8.79
N ASP A 208 1.25 6.36 -10.05
CA ASP A 208 1.61 7.51 -10.89
C ASP A 208 0.41 8.47 -11.07
N VAL A 209 -0.80 7.93 -11.30
CA VAL A 209 -2.05 8.71 -11.36
C VAL A 209 -2.29 9.46 -10.06
N PHE A 210 -2.27 8.75 -8.93
CA PHE A 210 -2.49 9.36 -7.62
C PHE A 210 -1.47 10.46 -7.33
N ARG A 211 -0.18 10.19 -7.54
CA ARG A 211 0.92 11.12 -7.27
C ARG A 211 0.81 12.39 -8.11
N GLU A 212 0.54 12.26 -9.41
CA GLU A 212 0.38 13.42 -10.31
C GLU A 212 -0.79 14.30 -9.86
N ASN A 213 -1.96 13.71 -9.63
CA ASN A 213 -3.16 14.45 -9.20
C ASN A 213 -2.97 15.07 -7.82
N TYR A 214 -2.30 14.37 -6.90
CA TYR A 214 -1.96 14.91 -5.58
C TYR A 214 -1.06 16.14 -5.68
N MET A 215 0.01 16.06 -6.49
CA MET A 215 0.97 17.15 -6.68
C MET A 215 0.36 18.33 -7.42
N VAL A 216 -0.43 18.10 -8.46
CA VAL A 216 -1.18 19.13 -9.19
C VAL A 216 -2.13 19.87 -8.25
N GLY A 217 -2.89 19.14 -7.44
CA GLY A 217 -3.76 19.73 -6.43
C GLY A 217 -3.01 20.44 -5.30
N LYS A 218 -1.83 19.97 -4.91
CA LYS A 218 -0.99 20.62 -3.89
C LYS A 218 -0.40 21.93 -4.40
N LEU A 219 0.03 21.96 -5.67
CA LEU A 219 0.67 23.11 -6.31
C LEU A 219 -0.33 24.06 -6.99
N ASN A 220 -1.64 23.76 -6.97
CA ASN A 220 -2.70 24.48 -7.70
C ASN A 220 -2.37 24.66 -9.19
N ARG A 221 -1.94 23.57 -9.84
CA ARG A 221 -1.63 23.55 -11.29
C ARG A 221 -2.77 22.88 -12.06
N SER A 222 -2.67 22.90 -13.38
CA SER A 222 -3.49 22.07 -14.27
C SER A 222 -2.81 20.71 -14.51
N LEU A 223 -3.61 19.68 -14.77
CA LEU A 223 -3.10 18.40 -15.27
C LEU A 223 -2.46 18.61 -16.66
N PRO A 224 -1.35 17.93 -16.97
CA PRO A 224 -0.77 17.95 -18.31
C PRO A 224 -1.66 17.19 -19.30
N GLN A 225 -1.48 17.45 -20.60
CA GLN A 225 -2.22 16.77 -21.67
C GLN A 225 -1.94 15.26 -21.71
N ASP A 226 -0.66 14.87 -21.57
CA ASP A 226 -0.23 13.46 -21.41
C ASP A 226 -0.18 13.06 -19.93
N SER A 227 -1.34 13.12 -19.28
CA SER A 227 -1.47 12.75 -17.86
C SER A 227 -1.15 11.27 -17.61
N ALA A 228 -0.71 10.95 -16.40
CA ALA A 228 -0.61 9.57 -15.91
C ALA A 228 -1.93 8.81 -16.07
N LEU A 229 -3.07 9.50 -15.95
CA LEU A 229 -4.38 8.89 -16.16
C LEU A 229 -4.60 8.47 -17.63
N ALA A 230 -4.12 9.25 -18.59
CA ALA A 230 -4.16 8.86 -20.00
C ALA A 230 -3.32 7.60 -20.25
N ARG A 231 -2.11 7.54 -19.67
CA ARG A 231 -1.22 6.38 -19.75
C ARG A 231 -1.82 5.12 -19.11
N LEU A 232 -2.47 5.24 -17.95
CA LEU A 232 -3.19 4.13 -17.32
C LEU A 232 -4.33 3.61 -18.21
N LYS A 233 -5.15 4.51 -18.77
CA LYS A 233 -6.26 4.12 -19.65
C LYS A 233 -5.78 3.38 -20.89
N GLN A 234 -4.67 3.80 -21.47
CA GLN A 234 -4.04 3.09 -22.60
C GLN A 234 -3.58 1.69 -22.20
N ALA A 235 -2.97 1.53 -21.02
CA ALA A 235 -2.52 0.23 -20.53
C ALA A 235 -3.70 -0.73 -20.29
N VAL A 236 -4.76 -0.27 -19.63
CA VAL A 236 -5.98 -1.08 -19.38
C VAL A 236 -6.66 -1.49 -20.70
N ALA A 237 -6.72 -0.58 -21.68
CA ALA A 237 -7.31 -0.90 -22.98
C ALA A 237 -6.49 -1.96 -23.76
N ALA A 238 -5.16 -1.92 -23.64
CA ALA A 238 -4.28 -2.92 -24.26
C ALA A 238 -4.46 -4.32 -23.63
N ASP A 239 -4.66 -4.38 -22.31
CA ASP A 239 -4.85 -5.63 -21.57
C ASP A 239 -6.19 -6.30 -21.89
N ALA A 240 -7.25 -5.51 -22.09
CA ALA A 240 -8.58 -6.01 -22.48
C ALA A 240 -8.67 -6.57 -23.92
N THR A 241 -7.60 -6.46 -24.71
CA THR A 241 -7.54 -6.92 -26.11
C THR A 241 -6.81 -8.26 -26.26
N LEU A 242 -6.28 -8.82 -25.17
CA LEU A 242 -5.61 -10.12 -25.09
C LEU A 242 -6.56 -11.21 -24.56
#